data_AF-A0A1C1C8H3-F1
#
_entry.id   AF-A0A1C1C8H3-F1
#
_cell.length_a   1.000
_cell.length_b   1.000
_cell.length_c   1.000
_cell.angle_alpha   90.00
_cell.angle_beta   90.00
_cell.angle_gamma   90.00
#
_symmetry.space_group_name_H-M   'P 1'
#
loop_
_entity.id
_entity.type
_entity.pdbx_description
1 polymer ?
#
loop_
_entity_poly.entity_id
_entity_poly.type
_entity_poly.pdbx_seq_one_letter_code
_entity_poly.pdbx_strand_id
1 'polypeptide(L)'
;MTRARQTISFALLVSSAYLLLALPLLTNDSPIPSILPTKLQVEIIPVLPLWAIVSLGAYLLGRLGLGVIRFNDTEEAYKELTAQLGAARKSLDNRKVRWD
;
A
#
# COMPACT_ATOMS: atom_id res chain seq x y z
N MET A 1 4.92 12.86 10.46
CA MET A 1 4.06 13.41 9.37
C MET A 1 4.41 12.83 7.99
N THR A 2 4.66 11.52 7.86
CA THR A 2 5.46 11.02 6.71
C THR A 2 4.69 10.12 5.75
N ARG A 3 4.03 9.06 6.23
CA ARG A 3 3.50 8.02 5.33
C ARG A 3 2.34 8.49 4.44
N ALA A 4 1.30 9.09 5.02
CA ALA A 4 0.12 9.49 4.24
C ALA A 4 0.44 10.56 3.19
N ARG A 5 1.19 11.60 3.57
CA ARG A 5 1.64 12.65 2.65
C ARG A 5 2.53 12.09 1.53
N GLN A 6 3.43 11.16 1.86
CA GLN A 6 4.28 10.48 0.88
C GLN A 6 3.46 9.64 -0.11
N THR A 7 2.43 8.92 0.36
CA THR A 7 1.52 8.17 -0.51
C THR A 7 0.77 9.10 -1.46
N ILE A 8 0.27 10.24 -0.96
CA ILE A 8 -0.42 11.24 -1.78
C ILE A 8 0.51 11.85 -2.82
N SER A 9 1.73 12.24 -2.43
CA SER A 9 2.71 12.80 -3.39
C SER A 9 3.11 11.78 -4.46
N PHE A 10 3.25 10.51 -4.08
CA PHE A 10 3.55 9.45 -5.04
C PHE A 10 2.39 9.20 -5.99
N ALA A 11 1.15 9.15 -5.48
CA ALA A 11 -0.04 9.01 -6.29
C ALA A 11 -0.19 10.18 -7.28
N LEU A 12 0.04 11.41 -6.84
CA LEU A 12 -0.02 12.60 -7.68
C LEU A 12 1.08 12.62 -8.75
N LEU A 13 2.28 12.15 -8.42
CA LEU A 13 3.37 12.01 -9.39
C LEU A 13 3.00 10.99 -10.48
N VAL A 14 2.53 9.80 -10.07
CA VAL A 14 2.11 8.74 -11.01
C VAL A 14 0.94 9.20 -11.88
N SER A 15 -0.06 9.89 -11.30
CA SER A 15 -1.19 10.42 -12.08
C SER A 15 -0.76 11.51 -13.05
N SER A 16 0.14 12.41 -12.62
CA SER A 16 0.68 13.47 -13.48
C SER A 16 1.49 12.88 -14.65
N ALA A 17 2.33 11.89 -14.38
CA ALA A 17 3.10 11.18 -15.41
C ALA A 17 2.18 10.44 -16.40
N TYR A 18 1.12 9.78 -15.91
CA TYR A 18 0.15 9.12 -16.77
C TYR A 18 -0.60 10.11 -17.68
N LEU A 19 -1.04 11.26 -17.13
CA LEU A 19 -1.69 12.31 -17.92
C LEU A 19 -0.76 12.86 -19.00
N LEU A 20 0.53 13.08 -18.71
CA LEU A 20 1.50 13.51 -19.73
C LEU A 20 1.66 12.51 -20.88
N LEU A 21 1.57 11.20 -20.60
CA LEU A 21 1.65 10.16 -21.62
C LEU A 21 0.33 9.99 -22.41
N ALA A 22 -0.80 10.24 -21.75
CA ALA A 22 -2.13 10.13 -22.34
C ALA A 22 -2.56 11.38 -23.14
N LEU A 23 -2.07 12.57 -22.79
CA LEU A 23 -2.41 13.84 -23.46
C LEU A 23 -2.18 13.80 -24.99
N PRO A 24 -1.02 13.35 -25.51
CA PRO A 24 -0.82 13.30 -26.96
C PRO A 24 -1.73 12.30 -27.69
N LEU A 25 -2.43 11.39 -26.98
CA LEU A 25 -3.43 10.50 -27.58
C LEU A 25 -4.79 11.18 -27.75
N LEU A 26 -5.14 12.15 -26.91
CA LEU A 26 -6.43 12.85 -26.95
C LEU A 26 -6.42 14.05 -27.91
N THR A 27 -5.28 14.69 -28.10
CA THR A 27 -5.15 15.93 -28.87
C THR A 27 -4.19 15.71 -30.02
N ASN A 28 -4.72 15.45 -31.23
CA ASN A 28 -3.93 15.31 -32.45
C ASN A 28 -3.04 16.54 -32.75
N ASP A 29 -3.42 17.72 -32.23
CA ASP A 29 -2.69 18.99 -32.40
C ASP A 29 -1.83 19.39 -31.18
N SER A 30 -1.58 18.48 -30.23
CA SER A 30 -0.81 18.85 -29.04
C SER A 30 0.69 19.02 -29.33
N PRO A 31 1.31 20.13 -28.85
CA PRO A 31 2.74 20.42 -29.04
C PRO A 31 3.68 19.55 -28.20
N ILE A 32 3.18 18.49 -27.57
CA ILE A 32 3.97 17.62 -26.69
C ILE A 32 4.56 16.51 -27.58
N PRO A 33 5.89 16.47 -27.79
CA PRO A 33 6.51 15.43 -28.59
C PRO A 33 6.23 14.08 -27.93
N SER A 34 5.67 13.14 -28.70
CA SER A 34 5.58 11.77 -28.23
C SER A 34 7.00 11.22 -28.07
N ILE A 35 7.44 11.04 -26.82
CA ILE A 35 8.73 10.41 -26.50
C ILE A 35 8.70 8.92 -26.88
N LEU A 36 7.50 8.34 -27.02
CA LEU A 36 7.31 6.93 -27.28
C LEU A 36 7.04 6.65 -28.77
N PRO A 37 7.42 5.47 -29.28
CA PRO A 37 6.99 5.00 -30.59
C PRO A 37 5.46 5.04 -30.69
N THR A 38 4.93 5.54 -31.80
CA THR A 38 3.48 5.68 -32.04
C THR A 38 2.70 4.37 -31.82
N LYS A 39 3.31 3.21 -32.15
CA LYS A 39 2.72 1.89 -31.89
C LYS A 39 2.49 1.63 -30.40
N LEU A 40 3.52 1.82 -29.57
CA LEU A 40 3.43 1.60 -28.13
C LEU A 40 2.47 2.59 -27.48
N GLN A 41 2.43 3.83 -27.96
CA GLN A 41 1.58 4.85 -27.37
C GLN A 41 0.09 4.52 -27.54
N VAL A 42 -0.32 4.09 -28.74
CA VAL A 42 -1.72 3.78 -29.04
C VAL A 42 -2.15 2.45 -28.42
N GLU A 43 -1.27 1.46 -28.34
CA GLU A 43 -1.63 0.11 -27.90
C GLU A 43 -1.51 -0.07 -26.37
N ILE A 44 -0.45 0.47 -25.76
CA ILE A 44 -0.12 0.17 -24.36
C ILE A 44 -0.72 1.20 -23.40
N ILE A 45 -0.60 2.50 -23.71
CA ILE A 45 -0.99 3.56 -22.76
C ILE A 45 -2.48 3.47 -22.36
N PRO A 46 -3.44 3.20 -23.27
CA PRO A 46 -4.86 3.10 -22.88
C PRO A 46 -5.17 1.92 -21.96
N VAL A 47 -4.40 0.83 -22.03
CA VAL A 47 -4.63 -0.39 -21.22
C VAL A 47 -3.88 -0.38 -19.89
N LEU A 48 -2.91 0.53 -19.70
CA LEU A 48 -2.13 0.65 -18.47
C LEU A 48 -2.97 0.84 -17.19
N PRO A 49 -4.03 1.70 -17.16
CA PRO A 49 -4.82 1.87 -15.94
C PRO A 49 -5.52 0.58 -15.51
N LEU A 50 -6.02 -0.20 -16.47
CA LEU A 50 -6.68 -1.47 -16.19
C LEU A 50 -5.67 -2.46 -15.58
N TRP A 51 -4.48 -2.57 -16.19
CA TRP A 51 -3.40 -3.41 -15.68
C TRP A 51 -2.89 -2.97 -14.31
N ALA A 52 -2.83 -1.67 -14.05
CA ALA A 52 -2.47 -1.14 -12.74
C ALA A 52 -3.48 -1.58 -11.66
N ILE A 53 -4.78 -1.54 -11.95
CA ILE A 53 -5.83 -2.01 -11.02
C ILE A 53 -5.74 -3.52 -10.82
N VAL A 54 -5.59 -4.30 -11.89
CA VAL A 54 -5.50 -5.77 -11.81
C VAL A 54 -4.27 -6.21 -11.01
N SER A 55 -3.10 -5.65 -11.31
CA SER A 55 -1.86 -5.97 -10.58
C SER A 55 -1.90 -5.52 -9.12
N LEU A 56 -2.43 -4.33 -8.84
CA LEU A 56 -2.64 -3.84 -7.48
C LEU A 56 -3.62 -4.73 -6.71
N GLY A 57 -4.72 -5.14 -7.34
CA GLY A 57 -5.69 -6.08 -6.74
C GLY A 57 -5.04 -7.43 -6.42
N ALA A 58 -4.30 -8.01 -7.37
CA ALA A 58 -3.56 -9.26 -7.16
C ALA A 58 -2.52 -9.12 -6.04
N TYR A 59 -1.79 -8.00 -5.99
CA TYR A 59 -0.85 -7.71 -4.91
C TYR A 59 -1.53 -7.59 -3.55
N LEU A 60 -2.65 -6.88 -3.46
CA LEU A 60 -3.43 -6.76 -2.23
C LEU A 60 -3.98 -8.12 -1.77
N LEU A 61 -4.49 -8.93 -2.69
CA LEU A 61 -4.94 -10.30 -2.40
C LEU A 61 -3.79 -11.19 -1.92
N GLY A 62 -2.64 -11.13 -2.57
CA GLY A 62 -1.44 -11.87 -2.14
C GLY A 62 -0.96 -11.43 -0.76
N ARG A 63 -0.93 -10.12 -0.51
CA ARG A 63 -0.54 -9.56 0.81
C ARG A 63 -1.54 -9.93 1.89
N LEU A 64 -2.83 -9.87 1.60
CA LEU A 64 -3.89 -10.28 2.52
C LEU A 64 -3.81 -11.79 2.80
N GLY A 65 -3.62 -12.61 1.76
CA GLY A 65 -3.41 -14.04 1.89
C GLY A 65 -2.20 -14.39 2.75
N LEU A 66 -1.07 -13.72 2.55
CA LEU A 66 0.11 -13.84 3.41
C LEU A 66 -0.18 -13.41 4.87
N GLY A 67 -1.00 -12.37 5.05
CA GLY A 67 -1.46 -11.95 6.39
C GLY A 67 -2.32 -13.00 7.08
N VAL A 68 -3.21 -13.68 6.34
CA VAL A 68 -4.04 -14.78 6.86
C VAL A 68 -3.19 -16.00 7.20
N ILE A 69 -2.18 -16.33 6.39
CA ILE A 69 -1.26 -17.44 6.72
C ILE A 69 -0.45 -17.13 7.99
N ARG A 70 -0.07 -15.86 8.21
CA ARG A 70 0.67 -15.41 9.41
C ARG A 70 -0.21 -15.17 10.65
N PHE A 71 -1.53 -15.31 10.57
CA PHE A 71 -2.42 -15.06 11.71
C PHE A 71 -2.08 -15.93 12.92
N ASN A 72 -1.40 -17.06 12.72
CA ASN A 72 -0.91 -17.93 13.78
C ASN A 72 0.03 -17.22 14.78
N ASP A 73 0.78 -16.19 14.35
CA ASP A 73 1.67 -15.42 15.24
C ASP A 73 0.88 -14.65 16.32
N THR A 74 -0.42 -14.48 16.15
CA THR A 74 -1.25 -13.75 17.12
C THR A 74 -1.50 -14.54 18.40
N GLU A 75 -1.56 -15.88 18.35
CA GLU A 75 -1.71 -16.70 19.55
C GLU A 75 -0.43 -16.67 20.40
N GLU A 76 0.74 -16.74 19.75
CA GLU A 76 2.03 -16.66 20.42
C GLU A 76 2.23 -15.27 21.05
N ALA A 77 1.98 -14.19 20.29
CA ALA A 77 2.03 -12.83 20.81
C ALA A 77 1.02 -12.61 21.96
N TYR A 78 -0.18 -13.20 21.87
CA TYR A 78 -1.17 -13.14 22.94
C TYR A 78 -0.69 -13.84 24.21
N LYS A 79 -0.10 -15.04 24.09
CA LYS A 79 0.49 -15.79 25.22
C LYS A 79 1.65 -15.02 25.85
N GLU A 80 2.50 -14.41 25.03
CA GLU A 80 3.61 -13.59 25.52
C GLU A 80 3.08 -12.36 26.28
N LEU A 81 2.14 -11.62 25.70
CA LEU A 81 1.56 -10.44 26.33
C LEU A 81 0.81 -10.78 27.61
N THR A 82 0.06 -11.89 27.65
CA THR A 82 -0.66 -12.33 28.86
C THR A 82 0.30 -12.79 29.95
N ALA A 83 1.41 -13.44 29.60
CA ALA A 83 2.47 -13.76 30.56
C ALA A 83 3.14 -12.49 31.13
N GLN A 84 3.44 -11.51 30.27
CA GLN A 84 3.98 -10.21 30.70
C GLN A 84 2.99 -9.44 31.59
N LEU A 85 1.69 -9.45 31.26
CA LEU A 85 0.61 -8.90 32.09
C LEU A 85 0.54 -9.58 33.46
N GLY A 86 0.66 -10.91 33.51
CA GLY A 86 0.68 -11.66 34.77
C GLY A 86 1.88 -11.31 35.65
N ALA A 87 3.08 -11.23 35.06
CA ALA A 87 4.30 -10.83 35.76
C ALA A 87 4.23 -9.38 36.25
N ALA A 88 3.72 -8.47 35.42
CA ALA A 88 3.48 -7.09 35.78
C ALA A 88 2.54 -6.99 36.98
N ARG A 89 1.34 -7.60 36.91
CA ARG A 89 0.35 -7.62 38.00
C ARG A 89 0.94 -8.10 39.32
N LYS A 90 1.66 -9.22 39.33
CA LYS A 90 2.36 -9.72 40.54
C LYS A 90 3.36 -8.71 41.11
N SER A 91 4.10 -8.02 40.24
CA SER A 91 5.05 -6.98 40.67
C SER A 91 4.35 -5.79 41.34
N LEU A 92 3.11 -5.52 40.97
CA LEU A 92 2.31 -4.41 41.47
C LEU A 92 1.60 -4.77 42.77
N ASP A 93 1.09 -5.99 42.88
CA ASP A 93 0.58 -6.55 44.13
C ASP A 93 1.67 -6.54 45.21
N ASN A 94 2.90 -6.93 44.85
CA ASN A 94 4.07 -6.83 45.75
C ASN A 94 4.38 -5.39 46.18
N ARG A 95 4.15 -4.41 45.30
CA ARG A 95 4.27 -2.98 45.60
C ARG A 95 3.03 -2.39 46.28
N LYS A 96 1.98 -3.19 46.52
CA LYS A 96 0.68 -2.75 47.04
C LYS A 96 0.04 -1.63 46.20
N VAL A 97 0.29 -1.64 44.89
CA VAL A 97 -0.29 -0.68 43.95
C VAL A 97 -1.51 -1.32 43.29
N ARG A 98 -2.67 -0.70 43.47
CA ARG A 98 -3.96 -1.13 42.89
C ARG A 98 -3.94 -1.01 41.36
N TRP A 99 -4.46 -2.03 40.65
CA TRP A 99 -4.34 -2.18 39.18
C TRP A 99 -5.63 -2.55 38.44
N ASP A 100 -6.77 -2.58 39.13
CA ASP A 100 -8.12 -2.62 38.54
C ASP A 100 -8.58 -1.25 38.04
#